data_AF-A0A8J3N2G3-F1
#
_entry.id   AF-A0A8J3N2G3-F1
#
_cell.length_a   1.000
_cell.length_b   1.000
_cell.length_c   1.000
_cell.angle_alpha   90.00
_cell.angle_beta   90.00
_cell.angle_gamma   90.00
#
_symmetry.space_group_name_H-M   'P 1'
#
loop_
_entity.id
_entity.type
_entity.pdbx_description
1 polymer ?
#
loop_
_entity_poly.entity_id
_entity_poly.type
_entity_poly.pdbx_seq_one_letter_code
_entity_poly.pdbx_strand_id
1 'polypeptide(L)'
;MNKERSQQANDLPYHKITGLRYADTLPGNAGRVTLYLPKCGTGPFPVLWTTQGCAWLSDAGHDTIQLGSIAINDAEGYAKALAPAGFAVMAVSVRSSAQAIYPAQLHDSKASVRWLRAHAQEYQLDTSRIVSIGGSSGGHAAVMLGLTNERPDLEGTIGVTGYSSRINVIVAFFPVTSLLEMDPYNYPGGFELINSLGGGTLGHSDPLSPESRLIGGPITEVPDKAKTASPIYYVDHHAPPLLLVHGTADLNVPWQQSQLLFQKYVENKRPATFYLMTNQPHSTPYLDETENFTSRIVQESTESGIRYPAPHPPMIWEMLAGWLQQVLQK
;
A
#
# COMPACT_ATOMS: atom_id res chain seq x y z
N MET A 1 35.24 -36.16 10.62
CA MET A 1 33.83 -36.04 10.17
C MET A 1 33.35 -34.68 10.64
N ASN A 2 33.49 -33.59 9.89
CA ASN A 2 32.96 -33.29 8.56
C ASN A 2 31.42 -33.23 8.51
N LYS A 3 30.95 -32.00 8.25
CA LYS A 3 29.72 -31.57 7.57
C LYS A 3 28.41 -31.49 8.36
N GLU A 4 27.68 -30.43 8.02
CA GLU A 4 26.23 -30.20 8.19
C GLU A 4 25.74 -29.44 9.43
N ARG A 5 26.14 -28.17 9.52
CA ARG A 5 25.17 -27.08 9.75
C ARG A 5 25.42 -25.92 8.77
N SER A 6 25.37 -26.22 7.48
CA SER A 6 24.88 -25.25 6.50
C SER A 6 23.37 -25.41 6.47
N GLN A 7 22.65 -24.61 7.25
CA GLN A 7 21.22 -24.41 6.99
C GLN A 7 21.13 -23.82 5.57
N GLN A 8 20.48 -24.57 4.69
CA GLN A 8 20.29 -24.27 3.27
C GLN A 8 19.91 -22.80 3.08
N ALA A 9 20.63 -22.10 2.22
CA ALA A 9 20.04 -20.95 1.53
C ALA A 9 18.86 -21.51 0.73
N ASN A 10 17.65 -21.38 1.26
CA ASN A 10 16.43 -21.77 0.56
C ASN A 10 16.43 -21.09 -0.81
N ASP A 11 16.19 -21.86 -1.87
CA ASP A 11 16.12 -21.35 -3.24
C ASP A 11 14.86 -20.49 -3.40
N LEU A 12 14.97 -19.20 -3.04
CA LEU A 12 13.87 -18.24 -3.12
C LEU A 12 13.42 -18.08 -4.59
N PRO A 13 12.13 -17.87 -4.89
CA PRO A 13 11.61 -17.83 -6.27
C PRO A 13 12.01 -16.57 -7.07
N TYR A 14 12.87 -15.72 -6.52
CA TYR A 14 13.28 -14.44 -7.09
C TYR A 14 14.78 -14.17 -6.90
N HIS A 15 15.30 -13.22 -7.67
CA HIS A 15 16.57 -12.53 -7.45
C HIS A 15 16.32 -11.20 -6.72
N LYS A 16 16.99 -10.98 -5.59
CA LYS A 16 16.92 -9.72 -4.82
C LYS A 16 18.07 -8.80 -5.24
N ILE A 17 17.76 -7.58 -5.67
CA ILE A 17 18.72 -6.53 -6.03
C ILE A 17 18.54 -5.37 -5.05
N THR A 18 19.61 -5.01 -4.35
CA THR A 18 19.64 -3.92 -3.37
C THR A 18 20.63 -2.84 -3.81
N GLY A 19 20.70 -1.73 -3.07
CA GLY A 19 21.64 -0.64 -3.34
C GLY A 19 21.21 0.32 -4.46
N LEU A 20 20.01 0.13 -5.01
CA LEU A 20 19.44 0.98 -6.04
C LEU A 20 18.82 2.24 -5.41
N ARG A 21 18.78 3.33 -6.19
CA ARG A 21 18.16 4.60 -5.79
C ARG A 21 17.36 5.22 -6.92
N TYR A 22 16.15 5.69 -6.62
CA TYR A 22 15.34 6.52 -7.52
C TYR A 22 15.65 8.02 -7.40
N ALA A 23 16.30 8.42 -6.29
CA ALA A 23 16.81 9.76 -6.06
C ALA A 23 17.98 9.73 -5.07
N ASP A 24 19.10 10.37 -5.43
CA ASP A 24 20.32 10.39 -4.62
C ASP A 24 20.34 11.52 -3.57
N THR A 25 19.51 12.55 -3.76
CA THR A 25 19.53 13.77 -2.94
C THR A 25 18.61 13.71 -1.72
N LEU A 26 17.87 12.62 -1.53
CA LEU A 26 16.92 12.48 -0.42
C LEU A 26 17.62 12.06 0.88
N PRO A 27 17.14 12.52 2.05
CA PRO A 27 17.77 12.24 3.33
C PRO A 27 17.62 10.77 3.76
N GLY A 28 18.58 10.29 4.56
CA GLY A 28 18.50 8.97 5.18
C GLY A 28 18.35 7.83 4.16
N ASN A 29 17.37 6.97 4.41
CA ASN A 29 17.03 5.85 3.54
C ASN A 29 16.06 6.24 2.41
N ALA A 30 15.45 7.43 2.46
CA ALA A 30 14.58 7.88 1.39
C ALA A 30 15.34 7.93 0.06
N GLY A 31 14.64 7.61 -1.03
CA GLY A 31 15.26 7.45 -2.35
C GLY A 31 15.70 6.03 -2.68
N ARG A 32 15.72 5.10 -1.72
CA ARG A 32 16.18 3.71 -1.94
C ARG A 32 15.13 2.82 -2.60
N VAL A 33 15.62 1.85 -3.37
CA VAL A 33 14.85 0.82 -4.06
C VAL A 33 15.45 -0.55 -3.76
N THR A 34 14.58 -1.54 -3.49
CA THR A 34 14.90 -2.97 -3.58
C THR A 34 14.04 -3.59 -4.66
N LEU A 35 14.65 -4.32 -5.59
CA LEU A 35 13.94 -5.11 -6.61
C LEU A 35 13.97 -6.59 -6.26
N TYR A 36 12.84 -7.25 -6.46
CA TYR A 36 12.69 -8.70 -6.41
C TYR A 36 12.19 -9.17 -7.79
N LEU A 37 13.07 -9.79 -8.57
CA LEU A 37 12.78 -10.21 -9.95
C LEU A 37 12.49 -11.71 -9.99
N PRO A 38 11.42 -12.19 -10.64
CA PRO A 38 11.16 -13.62 -10.78
C PRO A 38 12.34 -14.38 -11.40
N LYS A 39 12.67 -15.57 -10.87
CA LYS A 39 13.69 -16.46 -11.48
C LYS A 39 13.21 -17.14 -12.75
N CYS A 40 11.90 -17.31 -12.89
CA CYS A 40 11.26 -18.03 -13.98
C CYS A 40 10.33 -17.09 -14.77
N GLY A 41 10.12 -17.41 -16.05
CA GLY A 41 9.34 -16.59 -16.99
C GLY A 41 10.23 -15.80 -17.96
N THR A 42 9.62 -15.24 -19.00
CA THR A 42 10.34 -14.59 -20.12
C THR A 42 10.32 -13.06 -20.09
N GLY A 43 9.67 -12.46 -19.08
CA GLY A 43 9.45 -11.02 -19.02
C GLY A 43 8.71 -10.44 -20.26
N PRO A 44 8.54 -9.11 -20.33
CA PRO A 44 8.68 -8.19 -19.20
C PRO A 44 7.64 -8.52 -18.12
N PHE A 45 8.04 -8.39 -16.85
CA PHE A 45 7.24 -8.80 -15.70
C PHE A 45 6.33 -7.67 -15.22
N PRO A 46 5.02 -7.92 -14.98
CA PRO A 46 4.18 -6.97 -14.24
C PRO A 46 4.79 -6.67 -12.87
N VAL A 47 4.65 -5.43 -12.39
CA VAL A 47 5.37 -4.96 -11.20
C VAL A 47 4.42 -4.58 -10.07
N LEU A 48 4.70 -5.09 -8.89
CA LEU A 48 4.12 -4.65 -7.62
C LEU A 48 5.02 -3.58 -7.02
N TRP A 49 4.59 -2.32 -7.09
CA TRP A 49 5.19 -1.22 -6.35
C TRP A 49 4.68 -1.24 -4.91
N THR A 50 5.58 -1.14 -3.93
CA THR A 50 5.19 -1.12 -2.52
C THR A 50 6.11 -0.26 -1.66
N THR A 51 5.55 0.24 -0.56
CA THR A 51 6.29 0.85 0.54
C THR A 51 5.67 0.38 1.87
N GLN A 52 6.50 0.25 2.89
CA GLN A 52 6.08 -0.29 4.19
C GLN A 52 5.01 0.59 4.87
N GLY A 53 4.03 -0.07 5.51
CA GLY A 53 3.17 0.57 6.50
C GLY A 53 3.96 0.88 7.77
N CYS A 54 4.04 2.16 8.14
CA CYS A 54 4.86 2.64 9.25
C CYS A 54 4.27 3.89 9.93
N ALA A 55 2.96 4.15 9.73
CA ALA A 55 2.31 5.39 10.14
C ALA A 55 3.07 6.65 9.62
N TRP A 56 3.69 6.54 8.44
CA TRP A 56 4.57 7.55 7.84
C TRP A 56 5.79 7.95 8.69
N LEU A 57 6.14 7.19 9.74
CA LEU A 57 7.20 7.54 10.70
C LEU A 57 8.59 7.02 10.29
N SER A 58 8.66 6.10 9.35
CA SER A 58 9.91 5.47 8.91
C SER A 58 10.25 5.84 7.48
N ASP A 59 11.55 5.99 7.19
CA ASP A 59 12.08 6.18 5.84
C ASP A 59 12.68 4.92 5.24
N ALA A 60 12.49 3.76 5.87
CA ALA A 60 13.13 2.51 5.50
C ALA A 60 12.18 1.50 4.83
N GLY A 61 11.13 2.00 4.17
CA GLY A 61 10.08 1.16 3.58
C GLY A 61 10.50 0.24 2.41
N HIS A 62 11.77 0.27 1.99
CA HIS A 62 12.35 -0.65 0.99
C HIS A 62 12.87 -1.96 1.62
N ASP A 63 12.90 -2.05 2.95
CA ASP A 63 13.41 -3.19 3.71
C ASP A 63 12.37 -3.70 4.71
N THR A 64 12.57 -4.92 5.23
CA THR A 64 11.70 -5.49 6.26
C THR A 64 12.10 -4.93 7.63
N ILE A 65 11.31 -4.03 8.19
CA ILE A 65 11.47 -3.62 9.60
C ILE A 65 10.42 -4.32 10.45
N GLN A 66 10.90 -5.15 11.38
CA GLN A 66 10.07 -5.82 12.38
C GLN A 66 10.01 -4.96 13.65
N LEU A 67 8.84 -4.40 13.95
CA LEU A 67 8.55 -3.73 15.24
C LEU A 67 7.84 -4.73 16.15
N GLY A 68 8.63 -5.55 16.87
CA GLY A 68 8.10 -6.60 17.76
C GLY A 68 7.31 -7.66 16.97
N SER A 69 6.15 -8.07 17.49
CA SER A 69 5.27 -9.08 16.87
C SER A 69 4.44 -8.56 15.69
N ILE A 70 4.51 -7.26 15.38
CA ILE A 70 3.71 -6.62 14.33
C ILE A 70 4.54 -6.64 13.04
N ALA A 71 4.38 -7.72 12.26
CA ALA A 71 4.85 -7.77 10.88
C ALA A 71 3.92 -6.90 10.01
N ILE A 72 4.26 -5.63 9.85
CA ILE A 72 3.59 -4.75 8.90
C ILE A 72 4.21 -5.02 7.53
N ASN A 73 3.60 -5.94 6.79
CA ASN A 73 3.71 -6.09 5.33
C ASN A 73 5.10 -5.84 4.70
N ASP A 74 5.82 -6.91 4.36
CA ASP A 74 7.11 -6.78 3.70
C ASP A 74 7.08 -7.13 2.20
N ALA A 75 7.87 -6.38 1.43
CA ALA A 75 8.04 -6.63 0.00
C ALA A 75 8.56 -8.04 -0.30
N GLU A 76 9.29 -8.62 0.65
CA GLU A 76 9.82 -9.97 0.52
C GLU A 76 8.73 -11.05 0.60
N GLY A 77 7.70 -10.88 1.45
CA GLY A 77 6.52 -11.72 1.49
C GLY A 77 5.74 -11.67 0.18
N TYR A 78 5.54 -10.47 -0.37
CA TYR A 78 4.97 -10.33 -1.72
C TYR A 78 5.80 -11.04 -2.79
N ALA A 79 7.12 -10.90 -2.75
CA ALA A 79 7.99 -11.56 -3.71
C ALA A 79 7.95 -13.09 -3.57
N LYS A 80 7.95 -13.61 -2.34
CA LYS A 80 7.82 -15.07 -2.08
C LYS A 80 6.52 -15.62 -2.65
N ALA A 81 5.42 -14.90 -2.48
CA ALA A 81 4.10 -15.36 -2.90
C ALA A 81 3.82 -15.16 -4.40
N LEU A 82 4.27 -14.05 -5.00
CA LEU A 82 3.81 -13.61 -6.32
C LEU A 82 4.88 -13.72 -7.43
N ALA A 83 6.16 -13.89 -7.09
CA ALA A 83 7.19 -14.20 -8.09
C ALA A 83 6.92 -15.51 -8.87
N PRO A 84 6.42 -16.60 -8.26
CA PRO A 84 6.02 -17.80 -9.02
C PRO A 84 4.93 -17.54 -10.07
N ALA A 85 4.07 -16.54 -9.84
CA ALA A 85 3.05 -16.10 -10.78
C ALA A 85 3.55 -15.06 -11.81
N GLY A 86 4.86 -14.75 -11.80
CA GLY A 86 5.52 -13.87 -12.76
C GLY A 86 5.49 -12.38 -12.38
N PHE A 87 5.22 -12.02 -11.13
CA PHE A 87 5.25 -10.62 -10.69
C PHE A 87 6.60 -10.23 -10.11
N ALA A 88 7.18 -9.14 -10.62
CA ALA A 88 8.29 -8.47 -9.96
C ALA A 88 7.75 -7.61 -8.80
N VAL A 89 8.57 -7.42 -7.76
CA VAL A 89 8.25 -6.49 -6.66
C VAL A 89 9.31 -5.40 -6.60
N MET A 90 8.87 -4.15 -6.54
CA MET A 90 9.70 -2.98 -6.30
C MET A 90 9.32 -2.36 -4.96
N ALA A 91 10.18 -2.55 -3.96
CA ALA A 91 10.04 -1.94 -2.64
C ALA A 91 10.78 -0.60 -2.61
N VAL A 92 10.14 0.44 -2.06
CA VAL A 92 10.71 1.79 -2.07
C VAL A 92 10.66 2.44 -0.70
N SER A 93 11.66 3.28 -0.44
CA SER A 93 11.73 4.13 0.74
C SER A 93 11.34 5.55 0.39
N VAL A 94 10.31 6.06 1.06
CA VAL A 94 9.84 7.45 0.97
C VAL A 94 10.24 8.19 2.24
N ARG A 95 10.32 9.53 2.19
CA ARG A 95 10.65 10.33 3.38
C ARG A 95 9.63 10.12 4.50
N SER A 96 10.11 10.01 5.74
CA SER A 96 9.22 10.02 6.91
C SER A 96 8.62 11.41 7.15
N SER A 97 7.52 11.48 7.91
CA SER A 97 6.89 12.74 8.30
C SER A 97 7.81 13.66 9.11
N ALA A 98 8.81 13.09 9.81
CA ALA A 98 9.85 13.85 10.51
C ALA A 98 10.88 14.48 9.55
N GLN A 99 11.09 13.89 8.37
CA GLN A 99 12.00 14.44 7.36
C GLN A 99 11.31 15.50 6.49
N ALA A 100 10.05 15.29 6.14
CA ALA A 100 9.26 16.24 5.36
C ALA A 100 7.76 15.98 5.53
N ILE A 101 6.97 17.05 5.62
CA ILE A 101 5.51 16.98 5.61
C ILE A 101 4.97 16.67 4.21
N TYR A 102 3.74 16.16 4.15
CA TYR A 102 2.99 15.94 2.92
C TYR A 102 2.93 17.21 2.06
N PRO A 103 3.08 17.14 0.71
CA PRO A 103 3.03 15.96 -0.17
C PRO A 103 4.37 15.25 -0.43
N ALA A 104 5.40 15.43 0.40
CA ALA A 104 6.72 14.83 0.19
C ALA A 104 6.68 13.32 -0.10
N GLN A 105 5.89 12.56 0.67
CA GLN A 105 5.72 11.11 0.53
C GLN A 105 5.11 10.72 -0.82
N LEU A 106 4.15 11.50 -1.30
CA LEU A 106 3.53 11.28 -2.61
C LEU A 106 4.53 11.58 -3.72
N HIS A 107 5.28 12.68 -3.62
CA HIS A 107 6.28 13.05 -4.62
C HIS A 107 7.40 11.99 -4.72
N ASP A 108 7.83 11.44 -3.58
CA ASP A 108 8.79 10.35 -3.52
C ASP A 108 8.23 9.08 -4.18
N SER A 109 6.97 8.73 -3.87
CA SER A 109 6.29 7.59 -4.47
C SER A 109 6.21 7.72 -5.99
N LYS A 110 5.77 8.88 -6.50
CA LYS A 110 5.69 9.15 -7.94
C LYS A 110 7.06 9.14 -8.62
N ALA A 111 8.09 9.72 -7.98
CA ALA A 111 9.47 9.68 -8.47
C ALA A 111 9.97 8.24 -8.65
N SER A 112 9.65 7.35 -7.71
CA SER A 112 10.05 5.96 -7.82
C SER A 112 9.35 5.21 -8.96
N VAL A 113 8.09 5.52 -9.28
CA VAL A 113 7.41 4.96 -10.46
C VAL A 113 8.02 5.49 -11.76
N ARG A 114 8.39 6.78 -11.81
CA ARG A 114 9.12 7.33 -12.96
C ARG A 114 10.46 6.65 -13.16
N TRP A 115 11.18 6.38 -12.08
CA TRP A 115 12.42 5.60 -12.10
C TRP A 115 12.19 4.17 -12.59
N LEU A 116 11.14 3.49 -12.11
CA LEU A 116 10.74 2.16 -12.61
C LEU A 116 10.62 2.19 -14.13
N ARG A 117 9.90 3.18 -14.69
CA ARG A 117 9.72 3.32 -16.13
C ARG A 117 11.01 3.63 -16.87
N ALA A 118 11.88 4.47 -16.32
CA ALA A 118 13.17 4.79 -16.92
C ALA A 118 14.13 3.59 -16.97
N HIS A 119 14.02 2.65 -16.03
CA HIS A 119 14.88 1.47 -15.91
C HIS A 119 14.20 0.15 -16.32
N ALA A 120 12.99 0.22 -16.89
CA ALA A 120 12.20 -0.97 -17.15
C ALA A 120 12.86 -1.96 -18.12
N GLN A 121 13.57 -1.46 -19.14
CA GLN A 121 14.29 -2.31 -20.09
C GLN A 121 15.45 -3.07 -19.42
N GLU A 122 16.16 -2.42 -18.49
CA GLU A 122 17.31 -3.00 -17.77
C GLU A 122 16.89 -4.18 -16.90
N TYR A 123 15.73 -4.07 -16.25
CA TYR A 123 15.23 -5.06 -15.28
C TYR A 123 14.08 -5.92 -15.82
N GLN A 124 13.79 -5.85 -17.12
CA GLN A 124 12.69 -6.57 -17.78
C GLN A 124 11.33 -6.35 -17.08
N LEU A 125 11.00 -5.09 -16.79
CA LEU A 125 9.75 -4.72 -16.11
C LEU A 125 8.70 -4.24 -17.12
N ASP A 126 7.45 -4.60 -16.90
CA ASP A 126 6.34 -4.17 -17.74
C ASP A 126 5.73 -2.87 -17.22
N THR A 127 6.03 -1.77 -17.90
CA THR A 127 5.54 -0.43 -17.54
C THR A 127 4.05 -0.19 -17.78
N SER A 128 3.39 -1.12 -18.49
CA SER A 128 1.94 -1.08 -18.76
C SER A 128 1.14 -1.83 -17.68
N ARG A 129 1.80 -2.60 -16.81
CA ARG A 129 1.17 -3.43 -15.78
C ARG A 129 1.80 -3.18 -14.40
N ILE A 130 1.60 -1.97 -13.89
CA ILE A 130 2.10 -1.53 -12.58
C ILE A 130 0.94 -1.54 -11.57
N VAL A 131 1.13 -2.29 -10.49
CA VAL A 131 0.21 -2.39 -9.35
C VAL A 131 0.81 -1.66 -8.17
N SER A 132 0.10 -0.72 -7.57
CA SER A 132 0.50 -0.17 -6.26
C SER A 132 -0.13 -1.01 -5.15
N ILE A 133 0.68 -1.55 -4.24
CA ILE A 133 0.23 -2.43 -3.16
C ILE A 133 0.82 -2.03 -1.81
N GLY A 134 0.02 -2.02 -0.74
CA GLY A 134 0.51 -1.68 0.59
C GLY A 134 -0.52 -1.84 1.70
N GLY A 135 -0.03 -1.80 2.94
CA GLY A 135 -0.85 -1.90 4.15
C GLY A 135 -0.75 -0.64 5.02
N SER A 136 -1.81 -0.26 5.73
CA SER A 136 -1.80 0.89 6.65
C SER A 136 -1.37 2.19 5.94
N SER A 137 -0.37 2.92 6.44
CA SER A 137 0.20 4.10 5.74
C SER A 137 0.83 3.78 4.37
N GLY A 138 1.31 2.54 4.15
CA GLY A 138 1.75 2.07 2.84
C GLY A 138 0.57 1.82 1.90
N GLY A 139 -0.57 1.40 2.45
CA GLY A 139 -1.85 1.33 1.73
C GLY A 139 -2.35 2.72 1.36
N HIS A 140 -2.26 3.70 2.27
CA HIS A 140 -2.49 5.11 1.96
C HIS A 140 -1.62 5.59 0.80
N ALA A 141 -0.31 5.31 0.83
CA ALA A 141 0.61 5.67 -0.25
C ALA A 141 0.22 5.00 -1.58
N ALA A 142 -0.13 3.71 -1.57
CA ALA A 142 -0.59 2.99 -2.76
C ALA A 142 -1.87 3.61 -3.35
N VAL A 143 -2.87 3.89 -2.52
CA VAL A 143 -4.14 4.50 -2.97
C VAL A 143 -3.91 5.92 -3.49
N MET A 144 -3.17 6.75 -2.75
CA MET A 144 -2.83 8.11 -3.19
C MET A 144 -2.08 8.11 -4.53
N LEU A 145 -1.11 7.20 -4.70
CA LEU A 145 -0.34 7.09 -5.92
C LEU A 145 -1.23 6.75 -7.13
N GLY A 146 -2.16 5.82 -6.98
CA GLY A 146 -3.05 5.43 -8.08
C GLY A 146 -4.22 6.38 -8.34
N LEU A 147 -4.79 7.03 -7.32
CA LEU A 147 -5.88 7.99 -7.50
C LEU A 147 -5.42 9.37 -7.98
N THR A 148 -4.11 9.64 -7.94
CA THR A 148 -3.54 10.89 -8.45
C THR A 148 -2.89 10.72 -9.83
N ASN A 149 -3.30 9.72 -10.61
CA ASN A 149 -2.85 9.51 -11.98
C ASN A 149 -3.06 10.74 -12.86
N GLU A 150 -4.23 11.37 -12.76
CA GLU A 150 -4.64 12.52 -13.60
C GLU A 150 -4.42 13.87 -12.89
N ARG A 151 -3.41 13.94 -12.00
CA ARG A 151 -3.08 15.12 -11.18
C ARG A 151 -1.66 15.62 -11.46
N PRO A 152 -1.44 16.32 -12.59
CA PRO A 152 -0.13 16.87 -12.94
C PRO A 152 0.41 17.85 -11.89
N ASP A 153 -0.47 18.53 -11.16
CA ASP A 153 -0.14 19.43 -10.06
C ASP A 153 0.46 18.72 -8.83
N LEU A 154 0.30 17.39 -8.74
CA LEU A 154 0.84 16.54 -7.67
C LEU A 154 2.01 15.67 -8.11
N GLU A 155 2.58 15.89 -9.30
CA GLU A 155 3.64 15.02 -9.84
C GLU A 155 4.98 15.13 -9.08
N GLY A 156 5.28 16.32 -8.56
CA GLY A 156 6.59 16.65 -8.02
C GLY A 156 7.72 16.59 -9.06
N THR A 157 8.93 16.96 -8.65
CA THR A 157 10.11 17.08 -9.54
C THR A 157 11.31 16.27 -9.06
N ILE A 158 11.08 15.31 -8.16
CA ILE A 158 12.12 14.49 -7.56
C ILE A 158 12.58 13.41 -8.53
N GLY A 159 13.89 13.14 -8.56
CA GLY A 159 14.50 12.10 -9.36
C GLY A 159 14.35 12.36 -10.87
N VAL A 160 14.24 11.28 -11.63
CA VAL A 160 14.01 11.37 -13.08
C VAL A 160 12.64 11.96 -13.39
N THR A 161 12.59 12.90 -14.33
CA THR A 161 11.38 13.55 -14.84
C THR A 161 11.12 13.15 -16.29
N GLY A 162 9.91 13.42 -16.81
CA GLY A 162 9.55 13.12 -18.21
C GLY A 162 8.98 11.72 -18.45
N TYR A 163 9.04 10.84 -17.45
CA TYR A 163 8.30 9.57 -17.44
C TYR A 163 6.99 9.73 -16.69
N SER A 164 5.97 8.95 -17.05
CA SER A 164 4.70 8.90 -16.32
C SER A 164 4.90 8.30 -14.91
N SER A 165 4.10 8.74 -13.93
CA SER A 165 3.98 8.09 -12.61
C SER A 165 2.70 7.26 -12.45
N ARG A 166 1.96 7.03 -13.55
CA ARG A 166 0.66 6.35 -13.56
C ARG A 166 0.69 4.93 -13.01
N ILE A 167 -0.32 4.54 -12.25
CA ILE A 167 -0.59 3.17 -11.77
C ILE A 167 -1.79 2.56 -12.52
N ASN A 168 -1.74 1.25 -12.75
CA ASN A 168 -2.79 0.52 -13.46
C ASN A 168 -3.83 -0.11 -12.52
N VAL A 169 -3.40 -0.60 -11.35
CA VAL A 169 -4.26 -1.29 -10.36
C VAL A 169 -3.80 -0.94 -8.95
N ILE A 170 -4.75 -0.81 -8.02
CA ILE A 170 -4.49 -0.56 -6.60
C ILE A 170 -4.91 -1.77 -5.77
N VAL A 171 -4.03 -2.21 -4.86
CA VAL A 171 -4.36 -3.20 -3.82
C VAL A 171 -4.01 -2.59 -2.46
N ALA A 172 -4.97 -2.46 -1.56
CA ALA A 172 -4.74 -1.80 -0.28
C ALA A 172 -5.32 -2.59 0.90
N PHE A 173 -4.46 -2.87 1.88
CA PHE A 173 -4.81 -3.53 3.13
C PHE A 173 -4.97 -2.47 4.22
N PHE A 174 -6.14 -2.40 4.83
CA PHE A 174 -6.50 -1.46 5.90
C PHE A 174 -5.91 -0.05 5.72
N PRO A 175 -6.12 0.59 4.54
CA PRO A 175 -5.55 1.89 4.27
C PRO A 175 -6.22 2.98 5.10
N VAL A 176 -5.45 4.02 5.43
CA VAL A 176 -6.01 5.33 5.81
C VAL A 176 -6.47 6.03 4.53
N THR A 177 -7.72 6.50 4.48
CA THR A 177 -8.31 7.05 3.25
C THR A 177 -8.91 8.45 3.39
N SER A 178 -9.31 8.81 4.61
CA SER A 178 -9.88 10.10 4.98
C SER A 178 -9.45 10.47 6.39
N LEU A 179 -8.50 11.40 6.49
CA LEU A 179 -7.94 11.83 7.78
C LEU A 179 -9.03 12.39 8.70
N LEU A 180 -9.92 13.24 8.16
CA LEU A 180 -11.01 13.87 8.92
C LEU A 180 -12.05 12.88 9.44
N GLU A 181 -12.11 11.67 8.88
CA GLU A 181 -13.06 10.62 9.27
C GLU A 181 -12.40 9.55 10.16
N MET A 182 -11.15 9.75 10.59
CA MET A 182 -10.48 8.79 11.49
C MET A 182 -11.15 8.77 12.87
N ASP A 183 -11.22 9.93 13.55
CA ASP A 183 -11.83 10.01 14.88
C ASP A 183 -13.35 9.77 14.90
N PRO A 184 -14.16 10.29 13.95
CA PRO A 184 -15.59 9.98 13.90
C PRO A 184 -15.92 8.48 13.86
N TYR A 185 -15.03 7.67 13.28
CA TYR A 185 -15.19 6.22 13.20
C TYR A 185 -14.26 5.43 14.13
N ASN A 186 -13.48 6.12 14.98
CA ASN A 186 -12.57 5.43 15.89
C ASN A 186 -13.35 4.62 16.92
N TYR A 187 -12.88 3.41 17.20
CA TYR A 187 -13.49 2.56 18.22
C TYR A 187 -13.26 3.17 19.61
N PRO A 188 -14.19 2.96 20.56
CA PRO A 188 -13.86 3.16 21.98
C PRO A 188 -12.64 2.31 22.35
N GLY A 189 -11.58 2.94 22.86
CA GLY A 189 -10.29 2.29 23.14
C GLY A 189 -9.39 2.09 21.91
N GLY A 190 -9.87 2.44 20.71
CA GLY A 190 -9.09 2.45 19.49
C GLY A 190 -7.99 3.50 19.56
N PHE A 191 -6.83 3.16 19.00
CA PHE A 191 -5.65 4.01 18.94
C PHE A 191 -4.97 4.33 20.29
N GLU A 192 -5.49 3.85 21.43
CA GLU A 192 -4.93 4.12 22.76
C GLU A 192 -3.47 3.68 22.90
N LEU A 193 -3.11 2.52 22.35
CA LEU A 193 -1.73 2.04 22.37
C LEU A 193 -0.79 3.00 21.60
N ILE A 194 -1.22 3.47 20.42
CA ILE A 194 -0.42 4.38 19.60
C ILE A 194 -0.31 5.75 20.28
N ASN A 195 -1.39 6.25 20.87
CA ASN A 195 -1.40 7.47 21.68
C ASN A 195 -0.42 7.36 22.85
N SER A 196 -0.48 6.27 23.63
CA SER A 196 0.40 6.02 24.78
C SER A 196 1.87 6.00 24.38
N LEU A 197 2.21 5.33 23.28
CA LEU A 197 3.58 5.28 22.76
C LEU A 197 4.04 6.62 22.14
N GLY A 198 3.10 7.39 21.58
CA GLY A 198 3.36 8.65 20.89
C GLY A 198 3.29 9.91 21.77
N GLY A 199 2.80 9.77 23.02
CA GLY A 199 2.57 10.87 23.97
C GLY A 199 1.28 11.67 23.73
N GLY A 200 0.35 11.14 22.93
CA GLY A 200 -0.94 11.77 22.60
C GLY A 200 -2.07 11.37 23.53
N THR A 201 -3.17 12.13 23.50
CA THR A 201 -4.40 11.86 24.28
C THR A 201 -5.69 12.06 23.47
N LEU A 202 -5.62 12.64 22.27
CA LEU A 202 -6.79 13.05 21.48
C LEU A 202 -7.01 12.21 20.20
N GLY A 203 -6.61 10.93 20.20
CA GLY A 203 -6.84 10.06 19.03
C GLY A 203 -6.05 10.49 17.81
N HIS A 204 -6.67 10.38 16.63
CA HIS A 204 -6.04 10.71 15.35
C HIS A 204 -5.92 12.21 15.12
N SER A 205 -6.71 13.05 15.81
CA SER A 205 -6.60 14.51 15.76
C SER A 205 -5.57 15.11 16.70
N ASP A 206 -4.91 14.29 17.54
CA ASP A 206 -3.87 14.77 18.44
C ASP A 206 -2.73 15.45 17.67
N PRO A 207 -2.17 16.59 18.14
CA PRO A 207 -1.02 17.23 17.49
C PRO A 207 0.19 16.31 17.30
N LEU A 208 0.33 15.28 18.14
CA LEU A 208 1.39 14.28 18.08
C LEU A 208 0.99 13.02 17.29
N SER A 209 -0.24 12.94 16.79
CA SER A 209 -0.69 11.80 15.98
C SER A 209 0.15 11.66 14.70
N PRO A 210 0.31 10.45 14.16
CA PRO A 210 0.94 10.23 12.86
C PRO A 210 0.35 11.08 11.73
N GLU A 211 -0.97 11.25 11.72
CA GLU A 211 -1.70 12.03 10.73
C GLU A 211 -1.37 13.52 10.84
N SER A 212 -1.35 14.06 12.07
CA SER A 212 -0.99 15.46 12.32
C SER A 212 0.47 15.74 11.98
N ARG A 213 1.38 14.81 12.29
CA ARG A 213 2.79 14.89 11.88
C ARG A 213 2.95 14.84 10.37
N LEU A 214 2.18 14.01 9.68
CA LEU A 214 2.21 13.90 8.22
C LEU A 214 1.89 15.25 7.57
N ILE A 215 0.84 15.95 8.00
CA ILE A 215 0.38 17.18 7.34
C ILE A 215 0.91 18.47 7.99
N GLY A 216 1.64 18.35 9.10
CA GLY A 216 2.24 19.48 9.82
C GLY A 216 1.22 20.31 10.61
N GLY A 217 0.29 19.66 11.29
CA GLY A 217 -0.68 20.30 12.20
C GLY A 217 -1.87 19.38 12.51
N PRO A 218 -2.63 19.64 13.60
CA PRO A 218 -3.83 18.87 13.95
C PRO A 218 -4.84 18.80 12.80
N ILE A 219 -5.30 17.59 12.46
CA ILE A 219 -6.09 17.37 11.22
C ILE A 219 -7.39 18.18 11.18
N THR A 220 -8.00 18.45 12.34
CA THR A 220 -9.22 19.26 12.49
C THR A 220 -8.94 20.76 12.43
N GLU A 221 -7.72 21.21 12.71
CA GLU A 221 -7.32 22.62 12.64
C GLU A 221 -6.80 23.02 11.25
N VAL A 222 -6.29 22.07 10.47
CA VAL A 222 -5.84 22.28 9.08
C VAL A 222 -6.61 21.39 8.07
N PRO A 223 -7.95 21.50 8.00
CA PRO A 223 -8.78 20.57 7.24
C PRO A 223 -8.47 20.56 5.74
N ASP A 224 -8.02 21.67 5.16
CA ASP A 224 -7.64 21.71 3.74
C ASP A 224 -6.39 20.87 3.48
N LYS A 225 -5.38 20.92 4.36
CA LYS A 225 -4.23 20.02 4.27
C LYS A 225 -4.64 18.57 4.48
N ALA A 226 -5.51 18.31 5.44
CA ALA A 226 -6.03 16.96 5.71
C ALA A 226 -6.73 16.38 4.47
N LYS A 227 -7.52 17.19 3.75
CA LYS A 227 -8.15 16.81 2.48
C LYS A 227 -7.12 16.52 1.39
N THR A 228 -6.06 17.33 1.25
CA THR A 228 -5.02 17.06 0.24
C THR A 228 -4.33 15.71 0.46
N ALA A 229 -4.18 15.28 1.71
CA ALA A 229 -3.60 13.98 2.05
C ALA A 229 -4.64 12.84 2.15
N SER A 230 -5.91 13.07 1.80
CA SER A 230 -6.98 12.06 1.92
C SER A 230 -7.38 11.53 0.54
N PRO A 231 -7.05 10.27 0.18
CA PRO A 231 -7.31 9.75 -1.16
C PRO A 231 -8.80 9.73 -1.57
N ILE A 232 -9.75 9.73 -0.62
CA ILE A 232 -11.18 9.73 -0.96
C ILE A 232 -11.62 10.92 -1.83
N TYR A 233 -10.88 12.04 -1.81
CA TYR A 233 -11.18 13.23 -2.60
C TYR A 233 -10.64 13.18 -4.04
N TYR A 234 -9.95 12.10 -4.41
CA TYR A 234 -9.33 11.93 -5.73
C TYR A 234 -9.96 10.79 -6.55
N VAL A 235 -11.04 10.17 -6.05
CA VAL A 235 -11.77 9.17 -6.84
C VAL A 235 -12.58 9.89 -7.92
N ASP A 236 -12.25 9.58 -9.18
CA ASP A 236 -12.92 10.11 -10.36
C ASP A 236 -13.26 8.98 -11.36
N HIS A 237 -13.75 9.37 -12.54
CA HIS A 237 -14.11 8.44 -13.60
C HIS A 237 -12.91 7.73 -14.26
N HIS A 238 -11.67 8.12 -13.94
CA HIS A 238 -10.43 7.49 -14.40
C HIS A 238 -9.76 6.61 -13.34
N ALA A 239 -10.31 6.53 -12.13
CA ALA A 239 -9.71 5.76 -11.04
C ALA A 239 -9.43 4.30 -11.47
N PRO A 240 -8.22 3.78 -11.24
CA PRO A 240 -7.85 2.41 -11.59
C PRO A 240 -8.63 1.39 -10.74
N PRO A 241 -8.78 0.14 -11.21
CA PRO A 241 -9.38 -0.94 -10.43
C PRO A 241 -8.74 -1.06 -9.04
N LEU A 242 -9.60 -1.25 -8.03
CA LEU A 242 -9.20 -1.27 -6.62
C LEU A 242 -9.56 -2.61 -5.96
N LEU A 243 -8.64 -3.18 -5.19
CA LEU A 243 -8.93 -4.22 -4.21
C LEU A 243 -8.64 -3.69 -2.81
N LEU A 244 -9.63 -3.78 -1.92
CA LEU A 244 -9.54 -3.41 -0.52
C LEU A 244 -9.69 -4.65 0.36
N VAL A 245 -8.89 -4.73 1.42
CA VAL A 245 -9.05 -5.74 2.49
C VAL A 245 -8.97 -5.04 3.83
N HIS A 246 -9.91 -5.26 4.74
CA HIS A 246 -9.90 -4.62 6.07
C HIS A 246 -10.53 -5.53 7.13
N GLY A 247 -9.92 -5.63 8.30
CA GLY A 247 -10.47 -6.34 9.45
C GLY A 247 -11.46 -5.51 10.29
N THR A 248 -12.56 -6.10 10.76
CA THR A 248 -13.56 -5.39 11.58
C THR A 248 -13.14 -5.17 13.04
N ALA A 249 -12.01 -5.73 13.47
CA ALA A 249 -11.45 -5.55 14.81
C ALA A 249 -10.12 -4.77 14.76
N ASP A 250 -9.90 -4.01 13.70
CA ASP A 250 -8.78 -3.10 13.56
C ASP A 250 -8.91 -1.92 14.53
N LEU A 251 -8.00 -1.88 15.52
CA LEU A 251 -7.95 -0.82 16.54
C LEU A 251 -7.02 0.34 16.17
N ASN A 252 -6.34 0.26 15.03
CA ASN A 252 -5.39 1.29 14.59
C ASN A 252 -5.97 2.15 13.48
N VAL A 253 -6.67 1.54 12.53
CA VAL A 253 -7.34 2.23 11.42
C VAL A 253 -8.78 1.72 11.38
N PRO A 254 -9.79 2.58 11.54
CA PRO A 254 -11.18 2.14 11.46
C PRO A 254 -11.51 1.56 10.09
N TRP A 255 -12.17 0.40 10.04
CA TRP A 255 -12.50 -0.26 8.77
C TRP A 255 -13.41 0.57 7.86
N GLN A 256 -14.12 1.53 8.45
CA GLN A 256 -14.92 2.52 7.73
C GLN A 256 -14.08 3.35 6.75
N GLN A 257 -12.77 3.48 6.97
CA GLN A 257 -11.86 4.08 5.98
C GLN A 257 -11.90 3.33 4.64
N SER A 258 -11.88 1.99 4.65
CA SER A 258 -12.07 1.20 3.43
C SER A 258 -13.49 1.31 2.89
N GLN A 259 -14.50 1.31 3.77
CA GLN A 259 -15.90 1.42 3.36
C GLN A 259 -16.21 2.74 2.64
N LEU A 260 -15.70 3.86 3.16
CA LEU A 260 -15.86 5.19 2.58
C LEU A 260 -15.22 5.28 1.19
N LEU A 261 -14.02 4.73 1.04
CA LEU A 261 -13.34 4.69 -0.26
C LEU A 261 -14.08 3.78 -1.26
N PHE A 262 -14.52 2.60 -0.82
CA PHE A 262 -15.33 1.70 -1.65
C PHE A 262 -16.61 2.39 -2.12
N GLN A 263 -17.29 3.12 -1.24
CA GLN A 263 -18.49 3.88 -1.59
C GLN A 263 -18.21 4.96 -2.64
N LYS A 264 -17.06 5.65 -2.55
CA LYS A 264 -16.64 6.61 -3.59
C LYS A 264 -16.42 5.94 -4.95
N TYR A 265 -15.90 4.72 -4.97
CA TYR A 265 -15.78 3.93 -6.20
C TYR A 265 -17.15 3.56 -6.78
N VAL A 266 -18.10 3.15 -5.94
CA VAL A 266 -19.50 2.88 -6.34
C VAL A 266 -20.15 4.12 -6.95
N GLU A 267 -20.04 5.27 -6.27
CA GLU A 267 -20.58 6.56 -6.75
C GLU A 267 -20.02 6.96 -8.12
N ASN A 268 -18.72 6.70 -8.36
CA ASN A 268 -18.05 6.99 -9.62
C ASN A 268 -18.11 5.85 -10.65
N LYS A 269 -18.85 4.77 -10.35
CA LYS A 269 -18.99 3.57 -11.21
C LYS A 269 -17.64 2.99 -11.61
N ARG A 270 -16.70 2.91 -10.67
CA ARG A 270 -15.34 2.41 -10.88
C ARG A 270 -15.21 0.99 -10.33
N PRO A 271 -14.47 0.09 -11.01
CA PRO A 271 -14.28 -1.27 -10.53
C PRO A 271 -13.58 -1.30 -9.17
N ALA A 272 -14.24 -1.88 -8.18
CA ALA A 272 -13.66 -2.12 -6.86
C ALA A 272 -14.14 -3.45 -6.29
N THR A 273 -13.26 -4.15 -5.57
CA THR A 273 -13.59 -5.30 -4.75
C THR A 273 -13.19 -5.00 -3.31
N PHE A 274 -14.09 -5.24 -2.35
CA PHE A 274 -13.83 -5.01 -0.93
C PHE A 274 -14.09 -6.29 -0.13
N TYR A 275 -13.04 -6.76 0.53
CA TYR A 275 -13.05 -7.83 1.51
C TYR A 275 -13.10 -7.24 2.93
N LEU A 276 -14.23 -7.42 3.59
CA LEU A 276 -14.38 -7.11 5.01
C LEU A 276 -14.19 -8.40 5.81
N MET A 277 -13.08 -8.48 6.55
CA MET A 277 -12.65 -9.66 7.29
C MET A 277 -13.18 -9.60 8.73
N THR A 278 -14.09 -10.50 9.08
CA THR A 278 -14.79 -10.46 10.37
C THR A 278 -13.83 -10.77 11.53
N ASN A 279 -13.90 -9.96 12.59
CA ASN A 279 -13.13 -10.06 13.83
C ASN A 279 -11.61 -10.03 13.66
N GLN A 280 -11.13 -9.49 12.54
CA GLN A 280 -9.70 -9.43 12.26
C GLN A 280 -9.05 -8.12 12.71
N PRO A 281 -7.85 -8.17 13.33
CA PRO A 281 -7.12 -6.99 13.79
C PRO A 281 -6.33 -6.33 12.66
N HIS A 282 -5.55 -5.27 12.96
CA HIS A 282 -4.65 -4.58 12.02
C HIS A 282 -3.48 -5.46 11.56
N SER A 283 -3.70 -6.40 10.64
CA SER A 283 -2.71 -7.41 10.26
C SER A 283 -2.90 -7.92 8.83
N THR A 284 -1.81 -8.28 8.13
CA THR A 284 -1.87 -8.88 6.78
C THR A 284 -1.97 -10.41 6.67
N PRO A 285 -1.84 -11.26 7.72
CA PRO A 285 -1.94 -12.73 7.57
C PRO A 285 -3.27 -13.29 7.04
N TYR A 286 -4.22 -12.44 6.63
CA TYR A 286 -5.43 -12.86 5.92
C TYR A 286 -5.14 -13.73 4.69
N LEU A 287 -3.98 -13.53 4.06
CA LEU A 287 -3.56 -14.17 2.80
C LEU A 287 -3.09 -15.62 2.94
N ASP A 288 -2.94 -16.11 4.17
CA ASP A 288 -2.38 -17.43 4.47
C ASP A 288 -3.42 -18.47 4.93
N GLU A 289 -4.73 -18.15 4.83
CA GLU A 289 -5.89 -19.02 5.16
C GLU A 289 -5.64 -20.02 6.32
N THR A 290 -5.88 -19.56 7.55
CA THR A 290 -6.08 -20.44 8.72
C THR A 290 -7.55 -20.36 9.16
N GLU A 291 -8.01 -21.27 10.02
CA GLU A 291 -9.39 -21.24 10.57
C GLU A 291 -9.78 -19.84 11.08
N ASN A 292 -8.80 -19.06 11.56
CA ASN A 292 -8.97 -17.70 12.05
C ASN A 292 -9.40 -16.68 10.98
N PHE A 293 -9.20 -16.93 9.68
CA PHE A 293 -9.47 -15.97 8.59
C PHE A 293 -10.64 -16.39 7.68
N THR A 294 -11.49 -17.29 8.15
CA THR A 294 -12.54 -17.91 7.32
C THR A 294 -13.80 -17.05 7.13
N SER A 295 -14.12 -16.16 8.06
CA SER A 295 -15.31 -15.31 7.99
C SER A 295 -15.03 -13.97 7.30
N ARG A 296 -15.79 -13.69 6.23
CA ARG A 296 -15.63 -12.49 5.40
C ARG A 296 -16.91 -12.13 4.66
N ILE A 297 -17.05 -10.85 4.34
CA ILE A 297 -18.04 -10.33 3.40
C ILE A 297 -17.26 -9.77 2.20
N VAL A 298 -17.70 -10.11 1.00
CA VAL A 298 -17.12 -9.58 -0.24
C VAL A 298 -18.14 -8.73 -0.96
N GLN A 299 -17.72 -7.52 -1.33
CA GLN A 299 -18.50 -6.54 -2.09
C GLN A 299 -17.77 -6.21 -3.39
N GLU A 300 -18.49 -6.12 -4.50
CA GLU A 300 -17.98 -5.70 -5.80
C GLU A 300 -18.77 -4.49 -6.28
N SER A 301 -18.07 -3.43 -6.69
CA SER A 301 -18.68 -2.31 -7.41
C SER A 301 -18.91 -2.70 -8.87
N THR A 302 -20.15 -2.52 -9.32
CA THR A 302 -20.59 -2.74 -10.70
C THR A 302 -21.22 -1.46 -11.24
N GLU A 303 -21.45 -1.39 -12.56
CA GLU A 303 -22.18 -0.27 -13.17
C GLU A 303 -23.61 -0.09 -12.61
N SER A 304 -24.19 -1.17 -12.10
CA SER A 304 -25.55 -1.24 -11.54
C SER A 304 -25.61 -1.09 -10.01
N GLY A 305 -24.47 -0.89 -9.33
CA GLY A 305 -24.42 -0.73 -7.88
C GLY A 305 -23.42 -1.66 -7.20
N ILE A 306 -23.86 -2.36 -6.15
CA ILE A 306 -23.01 -3.26 -5.35
C ILE A 306 -23.51 -4.69 -5.54
N ARG A 307 -22.59 -5.58 -5.90
CA ARG A 307 -22.80 -7.03 -5.95
C ARG A 307 -22.12 -7.70 -4.76
N TYR A 308 -22.73 -8.78 -4.26
CA TYR A 308 -22.21 -9.60 -3.17
C TYR A 308 -21.96 -11.03 -3.70
N PRO A 309 -20.72 -11.39 -4.07
CA PRO A 309 -20.41 -12.73 -4.56
C PRO A 309 -20.70 -13.81 -3.51
N ALA A 310 -21.33 -14.92 -3.92
CA ALA A 310 -21.64 -16.06 -3.08
C ALA A 310 -21.24 -17.39 -3.79
N PRO A 311 -20.51 -18.32 -3.12
CA PRO A 311 -19.91 -18.15 -1.80
C PRO A 311 -18.85 -17.02 -1.81
N HIS A 312 -18.60 -16.40 -0.66
CA HIS A 312 -17.61 -15.34 -0.56
C HIS A 312 -16.21 -15.90 -0.87
N PRO A 313 -15.55 -15.46 -1.97
CA PRO A 313 -14.25 -15.97 -2.34
C PRO A 313 -13.25 -15.77 -1.19
N PRO A 314 -12.31 -16.70 -0.97
CA PRO A 314 -11.24 -16.43 -0.04
C PRO A 314 -10.32 -15.28 -0.46
N MET A 315 -9.54 -14.81 0.50
CA MET A 315 -8.49 -13.82 0.26
C MET A 315 -7.14 -14.49 0.52
N ILE A 316 -6.62 -15.23 -0.46
CA ILE A 316 -5.31 -15.90 -0.41
C ILE A 316 -4.41 -15.46 -1.55
N TRP A 317 -3.11 -15.75 -1.44
CA TRP A 317 -2.11 -15.42 -2.46
C TRP A 317 -2.47 -15.87 -3.87
N GLU A 318 -2.97 -17.11 -4.02
CA GLU A 318 -3.34 -17.65 -5.33
C GLU A 318 -4.52 -16.88 -5.95
N MET A 319 -5.50 -16.48 -5.13
CA MET A 319 -6.63 -15.69 -5.59
C MET A 319 -6.23 -14.24 -5.90
N LEU A 320 -5.34 -13.65 -5.10
CA LEU A 320 -4.78 -12.34 -5.41
C LEU A 320 -4.02 -12.38 -6.74
N ALA A 321 -3.19 -13.39 -6.97
CA ALA A 321 -2.47 -13.57 -8.22
C ALA A 321 -3.43 -13.71 -9.42
N GLY A 322 -4.46 -14.56 -9.30
CA GLY A 322 -5.47 -14.75 -10.34
C GLY A 322 -6.28 -13.48 -10.62
N TRP A 323 -6.69 -12.76 -9.57
CA TRP A 323 -7.37 -11.48 -9.70
C TRP A 323 -6.48 -10.46 -10.41
N LEU A 324 -5.22 -10.31 -10.00
CA LEU A 324 -4.25 -9.41 -10.64
C LEU A 324 -4.05 -9.75 -12.11
N GLN A 325 -3.88 -11.03 -12.45
CA GLN A 325 -3.77 -11.47 -13.83
C GLN A 325 -5.01 -11.11 -14.66
N GLN A 326 -6.20 -11.26 -14.09
CA GLN A 326 -7.45 -10.91 -14.78
C GLN A 326 -7.60 -9.39 -14.98
N VAL A 327 -7.30 -8.59 -13.97
CA VAL A 327 -7.49 -7.12 -14.06
C VAL A 327 -6.41 -6.43 -14.88
N LEU A 328 -5.20 -6.99 -14.96
CA LEU A 328 -4.10 -6.44 -15.76
C LEU A 328 -4.14 -6.83 -17.25
N GLN A 329 -5.04 -7.74 -17.65
CA GLN A 329 -5.27 -8.12 -19.05
C GLN A 329 -6.27 -7.20 -19.78
N LYS A 330 -7.02 -6.37 -19.03
CA LYS A 330 -8.05 -5.47 -19.54
C LYS A 330 -7.50 -4.07 -19.78
#